data_AF-A0A139CVT6-F1
#
_entry.id   AF-A0A139CVT6-F1
#
_cell.length_a   1.000
_cell.length_b   1.000
_cell.length_c   1.000
_cell.angle_alpha   90.00
_cell.angle_beta   90.00
_cell.angle_gamma   90.00
#
_symmetry.space_group_name_H-M   'P 1'
#
loop_
_entity.id
_entity.type
_entity.pdbx_description
1 polymer ?
#
loop_
_entity_poly.entity_id
_entity_poly.type
_entity_poly.pdbx_seq_one_letter_code
_entity_poly.pdbx_strand_id
1 'polypeptide(L)' 'MNLKRFFEEKDLGFVEWELKDDQGNKHIISNEVVIEAVLNAPKIEREGISNKLLVIDFKNGDVNDYLKHLAGALINR' A
#
# COMPACT_ATOMS: atom_id res chain seq x y z
N MET A 1 -12.31 -8.98 -3.75
CA MET A 1 -12.02 -9.00 -2.30
C MET A 1 -12.40 -7.65 -1.72
N ASN A 2 -12.83 -7.59 -0.45
CA ASN A 2 -13.04 -6.31 0.24
C ASN A 2 -11.71 -5.87 0.86
N LEU A 3 -11.07 -4.84 0.29
CA LEU A 3 -9.76 -4.34 0.73
C LEU A 3 -9.77 -3.85 2.17
N LYS A 4 -10.83 -3.15 2.60
CA LYS A 4 -10.94 -2.64 3.97
C LYS A 4 -10.88 -3.79 4.98
N ARG A 5 -11.73 -4.80 4.76
CA ARG A 5 -11.77 -5.99 5.60
C ARG A 5 -10.44 -6.76 5.58
N PHE A 6 -9.81 -6.86 4.41
CA PHE A 6 -8.50 -7.52 4.29
C PHE A 6 -7.44 -6.85 5.17
N PHE A 7 -7.33 -5.51 5.15
CA PHE A 7 -6.36 -4.80 5.96
C PHE A 7 -6.67 -4.88 7.47
N GLU A 8 -7.94 -4.84 7.85
CA GLU A 8 -8.38 -5.05 9.24
C GLU A 8 -8.04 -6.46 9.77
N GLU A 9 -8.17 -7.50 8.93
CA GLU A 9 -7.86 -8.89 9.31
C GLU A 9 -6.35 -9.18 9.38
N LYS A 10 -5.52 -8.41 8.67
CA LYS A 10 -4.08 -8.64 8.59
C LYS A 10 -3.27 -8.10 9.76
N ASP A 11 -3.85 -7.20 10.57
CA ASP A 11 -3.20 -6.59 11.74
C ASP A 11 -1.73 -6.18 11.46
N LEU A 12 -1.54 -5.36 10.42
CA LEU A 12 -0.22 -5.09 9.82
C LEU A 12 0.75 -4.30 10.72
N GLY A 13 0.31 -3.86 11.89
CA GLY A 13 1.03 -2.92 12.76
C GLY A 13 1.26 -1.54 12.10
N PHE A 14 1.69 -0.56 12.88
CA PHE A 14 2.12 0.73 12.34
C PHE A 14 3.53 0.62 11.76
N VAL A 15 3.72 1.05 10.52
CA VAL A 15 5.03 1.10 9.86
C VAL A 15 5.15 2.42 9.11
N GLU A 16 6.33 3.05 9.21
CA GLU A 16 6.69 4.24 8.43
C GLU A 16 7.91 3.99 7.56
N TRP A 17 7.97 4.69 6.43
CA TRP A 17 9.09 4.63 5.51
C TRP A 17 9.55 6.04 5.15
N GLU A 18 10.86 6.25 5.16
CA GLU A 18 11.49 7.39 4.48
C GLU A 18 11.76 6.99 3.02
N LEU A 19 11.14 7.70 2.08
CA LEU A 19 11.28 7.48 0.65
C LEU A 19 11.76 8.77 -0.03
N LYS A 20 12.35 8.64 -1.22
CA LYS A 20 12.73 9.79 -2.05
C LYS A 20 11.87 9.82 -3.30
N ASP A 21 11.37 11.00 -3.65
CA ASP A 21 10.73 11.22 -4.94
C ASP A 21 11.78 11.34 -6.07
N ASP A 22 11.29 11.43 -7.31
CA ASP A 22 12.12 11.54 -8.53
C ASP A 22 12.91 12.86 -8.59
N GLN A 23 12.55 13.86 -7.77
CA GLN A 23 13.27 15.13 -7.62
C GLN A 23 14.32 15.06 -6.51
N GLY A 24 14.39 13.96 -5.77
CA GLY A 24 15.31 13.74 -4.65
C GLY A 24 14.83 14.28 -3.31
N ASN A 25 13.61 14.80 -3.20
CA ASN A 25 13.04 15.22 -1.92
C ASN A 25 12.70 14.00 -1.07
N LYS A 26 12.95 14.11 0.24
CA LYS A 26 12.61 13.07 1.20
C LYS A 26 11.17 13.25 1.68
N HIS A 27 10.44 12.14 1.70
CA HIS A 27 9.08 12.05 2.21
C HIS A 27 9.01 10.97 3.27
N ILE A 28 8.28 11.22 4.35
CA ILE A 28 7.94 10.22 5.36
C ILE A 28 6.47 9.87 5.16
N ILE A 29 6.19 8.58 4.97
CA ILE A 29 4.83 8.08 4.73
C ILE A 29 4.61 6.78 5.48
N SER A 30 3.47 6.68 6.16
CA SER A 30 3.08 5.49 6.91
C SER A 30 2.23 4.53 6.06
N ASN A 31 2.22 3.26 6.45
CA ASN A 31 1.36 2.25 5.85
C ASN A 31 -0.13 2.60 5.98
N GLU A 32 -0.56 3.26 7.05
CA GLU A 32 -1.93 3.75 7.23
C GLU A 32 -2.34 4.77 6.15
N VAL A 33 -1.48 5.73 5.83
CA VAL A 33 -1.73 6.73 4.76
C VAL A 33 -1.84 6.03 3.40
N VAL A 34 -0.99 5.04 3.14
CA VAL A 34 -1.07 4.26 1.89
C VAL A 34 -2.37 3.45 1.84
N ILE A 35 -2.75 2.79 2.93
CA ILE A 35 -4.00 2.04 3.01
C ILE A 35 -5.19 2.95 2.74
N GLU A 36 -5.23 4.14 3.34
CA GLU A 36 -6.27 5.13 3.09
C GLU A 36 -6.32 5.55 1.61
N ALA A 37 -5.16 5.84 1.01
CA ALA A 37 -5.07 6.19 -0.40
C ALA A 37 -5.57 5.05 -1.30
N VAL A 38 -5.23 3.80 -1.00
CA VAL A 38 -5.72 2.61 -1.70
C VAL A 38 -7.24 2.48 -1.58
N LEU A 39 -7.81 2.70 -0.40
CA LEU A 39 -9.25 2.58 -0.18
C LEU A 39 -10.05 3.65 -0.94
N ASN A 40 -9.46 4.84 -1.11
CA ASN A 40 -10.04 5.97 -1.85
C ASN A 40 -9.71 5.98 -3.35
N ALA A 41 -8.88 5.07 -3.84
CA ALA A 41 -8.49 5.01 -5.25
C ALA A 41 -9.67 4.66 -6.18
N PRO A 42 -9.61 5.04 -7.47
CA PRO A 42 -10.57 4.63 -8.48
C PRO A 42 -10.78 3.10 -8.51
N LYS A 43 -11.99 2.66 -8.88
CA LYS A 43 -12.35 1.23 -8.89
C LYS A 43 -11.34 0.37 -9.67
N ILE A 44 -10.89 0.84 -10.83
CA ILE A 44 -9.93 0.12 -11.68
C ILE A 44 -8.58 -0.10 -10.99
N GLU A 45 -8.08 0.90 -10.25
CA GLU A 45 -6.84 0.80 -9.49
C GLU A 45 -7.02 -0.17 -8.31
N ARG A 46 -8.13 -0.04 -7.58
CA ARG A 46 -8.46 -0.94 -6.46
C ARG A 46 -8.56 -2.39 -6.87
N GLU A 47 -9.10 -2.70 -8.04
CA GLU A 47 -9.17 -4.06 -8.57
C GLU A 47 -7.76 -4.63 -8.86
N GLY A 48 -6.88 -3.83 -9.47
CA GLY A 48 -5.48 -4.21 -9.68
C GLY A 48 -4.73 -4.48 -8.38
N ILE A 49 -4.86 -3.56 -7.41
CA ILE A 49 -4.25 -3.67 -6.08
C ILE A 49 -4.78 -4.89 -5.33
N SER A 50 -6.10 -5.12 -5.36
CA SER A 50 -6.74 -6.29 -4.75
C SER A 50 -6.18 -7.60 -5.32
N ASN A 51 -6.00 -7.70 -6.64
CA ASN A 51 -5.47 -8.91 -7.26
C ASN A 51 -4.02 -9.16 -6.85
N LYS A 52 -3.21 -8.10 -6.72
CA LYS A 52 -1.82 -8.22 -6.29
C LYS A 52 -1.71 -8.64 -4.83
N LEU A 53 -2.51 -8.05 -3.95
CA LEU A 53 -2.57 -8.41 -2.52
C LEU A 53 -2.98 -9.87 -2.30
N LEU A 54 -3.95 -10.37 -3.07
CA LEU A 54 -4.33 -11.80 -3.03
C LEU A 54 -3.17 -12.73 -3.36
N VAL A 55 -2.35 -12.39 -4.36
CA VAL A 55 -1.18 -13.20 -4.74
C VAL A 55 -0.10 -13.16 -3.66
N ILE A 56 0.12 -12.01 -3.03
CA ILE A 56 1.08 -11.86 -1.92
C ILE A 56 0.61 -12.70 -0.74
N ASP A 57 -0.66 -12.55 -0.37
CA ASP A 57 -1.27 -13.29 0.73
C ASP A 57 -1.19 -14.80 0.53
N PHE A 58 -1.55 -15.28 -0.67
CA PHE A 58 -1.46 -16.71 -1.02
C PHE A 58 -0.03 -17.26 -0.91
N LYS A 59 0.97 -16.41 -1.11
CA LYS A 59 2.39 -16.77 -0.99
C LYS A 59 2.96 -16.54 0.42
N ASN A 60 2.12 -16.15 1.39
CA ASN A 60 2.56 -15.68 2.71
C ASN A 60 3.62 -14.58 2.63
N GLY A 61 3.54 -13.72 1.61
CA GLY A 61 4.45 -12.60 1.42
C GLY A 61 4.13 -11.43 2.33
N ASP A 62 5.09 -10.53 2.50
CA ASP A 62 4.90 -9.31 3.28
C ASP A 62 4.03 -8.29 2.53
N VAL A 63 2.91 -7.92 3.13
CA VAL A 63 2.00 -6.90 2.60
C VAL A 63 2.63 -5.50 2.70
N ASN A 64 3.41 -5.23 3.75
CA ASN A 64 4.07 -3.93 3.94
C ASN A 64 5.09 -3.64 2.83
N ASP A 65 5.77 -4.65 2.29
CA ASP A 65 6.66 -4.50 1.13
C ASP A 65 5.91 -3.96 -0.10
N TYR A 66 4.71 -4.47 -0.35
CA TYR A 66 3.89 -3.98 -1.46
C TYR A 66 3.27 -2.61 -1.17
N LEU A 67 2.84 -2.35 0.07
CA LEU A 67 2.40 -1.01 0.46
C LEU A 67 3.51 0.02 0.32
N LYS A 68 4.77 -0.31 0.64
CA LYS A 68 5.93 0.55 0.39
C LYS A 68 6.15 0.83 -1.09
N HIS A 69 5.93 -0.17 -1.96
CA HIS A 69 5.96 0.06 -3.40
C HIS A 69 4.88 1.05 -3.85
N LEU A 70 3.65 0.91 -3.33
CA LEU A 70 2.56 1.86 -3.61
C LEU A 70 2.84 3.27 -3.04
N ALA A 71 3.49 3.35 -1.87
CA ALA A 71 3.94 4.61 -1.30
C ALA A 71 4.87 5.38 -2.23
N GLY A 72 5.79 4.67 -2.91
CA GLY A 72 6.65 5.25 -3.93
C GLY A 72 5.87 5.85 -5.11
N ALA A 73 4.75 5.26 -5.51
CA ALA A 73 3.89 5.84 -6.55
C ALA A 73 3.12 7.08 -6.04
N LEU A 74 2.78 7.13 -4.75
CA LEU A 74 2.05 8.26 -4.15
C LEU A 74 2.91 9.52 -4.01
N ILE A 75 4.18 9.38 -3.62
CA ILE A 75 5.08 10.53 -3.43
C ILE A 75 5.61 11.12 -4.76
N ASN A 76 5.50 10.37 -5.84
CA ASN A 76 5.91 10.77 -7.20
C ASN A 76 4.75 11.31 -8.04
N ARG A 77 3.59 11.53 -7.43
CA ARG A 77 2.36 11.91 -8.13
C ARG A 77 2.28 13.42 -8.41
#